data_AF-A0A3B8J9D3-F1
#
_entry.id   AF-A0A3B8J9D3-F1
#
_cell.length_a   1.000
_cell.length_b   1.000
_cell.length_c   1.000
_cell.angle_alpha   90.00
_cell.angle_beta   90.00
_cell.angle_gamma   90.00
#
_symmetry.space_group_name_H-M   'P 1'
#
loop_
_entity.id
_entity.type
_entity.pdbx_description
1 polymer ?
#
loop_
_entity_poly.entity_id
_entity_poly.type
_entity_poly.pdbx_seq_one_letter_code
_entity_poly.pdbx_strand_id
1 'polypeptide(L)'
;FIIAYSPCINHGIRTGMGTSIMEEKKAVESGYWHLYRYNPELKEQGKNPFILDSREPSKEFRDFIKGEIRYAQLANVFPDIAEKMYDAAEKHAKERYEKYRSLAGISE
;
A
#
# COMPACT_ATOMS: atom_id res chain seq x y z
N PHE A 1 -7.43 -17.68 2.58
CA PHE A 1 -6.35 -17.21 1.68
C PHE A 1 -5.59 -16.11 2.39
N ILE A 2 -4.27 -16.11 2.33
CA ILE A 2 -3.41 -15.13 3.02
C ILE A 2 -2.48 -14.53 1.97
N ILE A 3 -2.42 -13.20 1.93
CA ILE A 3 -1.48 -12.45 1.08
C ILE A 3 -0.53 -11.69 2.00
N ALA A 4 0.77 -11.98 1.88
CA ALA A 4 1.81 -11.32 2.66
C ALA A 4 2.66 -10.44 1.73
N TYR A 5 2.84 -9.17 2.11
CA TYR A 5 3.81 -8.30 1.45
C TYR A 5 5.22 -8.80 1.79
N SER A 6 6.02 -9.12 0.77
CA SER A 6 7.36 -9.69 0.95
C SER A 6 8.38 -8.82 0.20
N PRO A 7 9.17 -7.99 0.92
CA PRO A 7 10.23 -7.21 0.30
C PRO A 7 11.29 -8.13 -0.33
N CYS A 8 11.78 -7.74 -1.51
CA CYS A 8 12.73 -8.53 -2.29
C CYS A 8 13.89 -7.66 -2.77
N ILE A 9 15.06 -8.27 -3.02
CA ILE A 9 16.21 -7.59 -3.64
C ILE A 9 15.84 -6.90 -4.95
N ASN A 10 14.88 -7.45 -5.70
CA ASN A 10 14.39 -6.88 -6.97
C ASN A 10 13.63 -5.56 -6.78
N HIS A 11 13.20 -5.23 -5.57
CA HIS A 11 12.64 -3.90 -5.29
C HIS A 11 13.75 -2.84 -5.24
N GLY A 12 14.96 -3.26 -4.87
CA GLY A 12 16.12 -2.37 -4.71
C GLY A 12 15.86 -1.32 -3.64
N ILE A 13 15.57 -1.75 -2.41
CA ILE A 13 15.39 -0.86 -1.25
C ILE A 13 16.69 -0.08 -1.04
N ARG A 14 16.66 1.26 -1.12
CA ARG A 14 17.87 2.10 -1.07
C ARG A 14 18.70 1.92 0.21
N THR A 15 18.05 1.64 1.34
CA THR A 15 18.70 1.36 2.63
C THR A 15 19.16 -0.10 2.79
N GLY A 16 18.99 -0.93 1.76
CA GLY A 16 19.40 -2.34 1.75
C GLY A 16 18.40 -3.29 2.42
N MET A 17 18.54 -4.58 2.11
CA MET A 17 17.62 -5.64 2.60
C MET A 17 17.63 -5.83 4.12
N GLY A 18 18.67 -5.37 4.83
CA GLY A 18 18.69 -5.37 6.31
C GLY A 18 17.58 -4.51 6.93
N THR A 19 16.92 -3.68 6.12
CA THR A 19 15.80 -2.81 6.53
C THR A 19 14.43 -3.30 6.06
N SER A 20 14.32 -4.55 5.56
CA SER A 20 13.08 -5.10 4.98
C SER A 20 11.85 -4.94 5.88
N ILE A 21 11.97 -5.26 7.17
CA ILE A 21 10.87 -5.11 8.15
C ILE A 21 10.43 -3.65 8.27
N MET A 22 11.37 -2.70 8.23
CA MET A 22 11.03 -1.28 8.23
C MET A 22 10.35 -0.86 6.93
N GLU A 23 10.71 -1.49 5.82
CA GLU A 23 10.08 -1.24 4.52
C GLU A 23 8.63 -1.75 4.48
N GLU A 24 8.35 -2.92 5.05
CA GLU A 24 6.98 -3.42 5.24
C GLU A 24 6.14 -2.44 6.08
N LYS A 25 6.71 -1.95 7.18
CA LYS A 25 6.06 -0.95 8.03
C LYS A 25 5.73 0.33 7.25
N LYS A 26 6.69 0.87 6.48
CA LYS A 26 6.46 2.04 5.63
C LYS A 26 5.42 1.79 4.54
N ALA A 27 5.39 0.59 3.94
CA ALA A 27 4.39 0.24 2.93
C ALA A 27 2.97 0.35 3.49
N VAL A 28 2.77 -0.05 4.75
CA VAL A 28 1.47 0.10 5.43
C VAL A 28 1.19 1.55 5.83
N GLU A 29 2.15 2.23 6.44
CA GLU A 29 2.00 3.62 6.91
C GLU A 29 1.77 4.62 5.76
N SER A 30 2.23 4.30 4.55
CA SER A 30 2.07 5.14 3.34
C SER A 30 0.83 4.81 2.50
N GLY A 31 0.04 3.81 2.89
CA GLY A 31 -1.12 3.37 2.11
C GLY A 31 -0.77 2.58 0.83
N TYR A 32 0.50 2.24 0.63
CA TYR A 32 0.91 1.36 -0.46
C TYR A 32 0.36 -0.07 -0.27
N TRP A 33 0.30 -0.54 0.97
CA TRP A 33 -0.27 -1.83 1.35
C TRP A 33 -1.28 -1.66 2.49
N HIS A 34 -2.47 -2.23 2.37
CA HIS A 34 -3.45 -2.20 3.46
C HIS A 34 -3.58 -3.57 4.11
N LEU A 35 -3.78 -3.56 5.43
CA LEU A 35 -4.03 -4.77 6.20
C LEU A 35 -5.53 -4.89 6.39
N TYR A 36 -6.11 -5.97 5.91
CA TYR A 36 -7.53 -6.26 6.06
C TYR A 36 -7.76 -7.75 6.20
N ARG A 37 -8.90 -8.12 6.76
CA ARG A 37 -9.38 -9.49 6.87
C ARG A 37 -10.80 -9.59 6.37
N TYR A 38 -11.10 -10.72 5.74
CA TYR A 38 -12.46 -11.11 5.40
C TYR A 38 -12.79 -12.40 6.14
N ASN A 39 -13.75 -12.36 7.06
CA ASN A 39 -14.25 -13.54 7.75
C ASN A 39 -15.70 -13.84 7.32
N PRO A 40 -15.95 -14.90 6.52
CA PRO A 40 -17.30 -15.29 6.09
C PRO A 40 -18.27 -15.57 7.24
N GLU A 41 -17.78 -16.10 8.38
CA GLU A 41 -18.62 -16.45 9.53
C GLU A 41 -19.30 -15.22 10.16
N LEU A 42 -18.70 -14.03 10.04
CA LEU A 42 -19.32 -12.79 10.49
C LEU A 42 -20.59 -12.48 9.70
N LYS A 43 -20.63 -12.86 8.41
CA LYS A 43 -21.82 -12.68 7.58
C LYS A 43 -22.98 -13.55 8.06
N GLU A 44 -22.69 -14.77 8.50
CA GLU A 44 -23.70 -15.69 9.08
C GLU A 44 -24.27 -15.14 10.40
N GLN A 45 -23.49 -14.34 11.12
CA GLN A 45 -23.90 -13.64 12.34
C GLN A 45 -24.57 -12.27 12.07
N GLY A 46 -24.80 -11.90 10.81
CA GLY A 46 -25.37 -10.60 10.42
C GLY A 46 -24.42 -9.40 10.63
N LYS A 47 -23.11 -9.63 10.80
CA LYS A 47 -22.07 -8.60 10.96
C LYS A 47 -21.33 -8.34 9.65
N ASN A 48 -20.59 -7.24 9.57
CA ASN A 48 -19.74 -6.95 8.43
C ASN A 48 -18.56 -7.96 8.38
N PRO A 49 -18.41 -8.76 7.30
CA PRO A 49 -17.31 -9.72 7.19
C PRO A 49 -15.96 -9.07 6.86
N PHE A 50 -15.95 -7.83 6.37
CA PHE A 50 -14.73 -7.11 6.00
C PHE A 50 -14.25 -6.21 7.14
N ILE A 51 -13.01 -6.41 7.57
CA ILE A 51 -12.36 -5.65 8.64
C ILE A 51 -11.10 -5.02 8.06
N LEU A 52 -11.01 -3.70 8.14
CA LEU A 52 -9.80 -2.94 7.80
C LEU A 52 -8.96 -2.76 9.07
N ASP A 53 -7.82 -3.46 9.15
CA ASP A 53 -6.92 -3.44 10.31
C ASP A 53 -5.88 -2.31 10.24
N SER A 54 -5.47 -1.92 9.03
CA SER A 54 -4.57 -0.77 8.83
C SER A 54 -5.30 0.54 9.07
N ARG A 55 -4.66 1.46 9.77
CA ARG A 55 -5.15 2.83 9.98
C ARG A 55 -5.06 3.65 8.70
N GLU A 56 -5.60 4.87 8.77
CA GLU A 56 -5.37 5.88 7.75
C GLU A 56 -3.87 6.09 7.49
N PRO A 57 -3.43 6.17 6.22
CA PRO A 57 -2.05 6.45 5.89
C PRO A 57 -1.57 7.75 6.56
N SER A 58 -0.42 7.68 7.22
CA SER A 58 0.20 8.81 7.94
C SER A 58 1.49 9.30 7.31
N LYS A 59 1.96 8.62 6.26
CA LYS A 59 3.17 8.97 5.50
C LYS A 59 2.84 9.21 4.04
N GLU A 60 3.65 10.05 3.41
CA GLU A 60 3.51 10.35 1.99
C GLU A 60 3.78 9.11 1.12
N PHE A 61 2.83 8.78 0.24
CA PHE A 61 2.94 7.65 -0.68
C PHE A 61 4.17 7.78 -1.60
N ARG A 62 4.45 9.01 -2.04
CA ARG A 62 5.57 9.32 -2.93
C ARG A 62 6.93 9.05 -2.29
N ASP A 63 7.06 9.29 -1.00
CA ASP A 63 8.32 9.03 -0.28
C ASP A 63 8.61 7.54 -0.19
N PHE A 64 7.57 6.71 -0.01
CA PHE A 64 7.71 5.26 -0.02
C PHE A 64 8.18 4.76 -1.39
N ILE A 65 7.45 5.06 -2.47
CA ILE A 65 7.79 4.52 -3.80
C ILE A 65 9.16 5.04 -4.28
N LYS A 66 9.54 6.30 -4.01
CA LYS A 66 10.86 6.84 -4.38
C LYS A 66 12.01 6.22 -3.55
N GLY A 67 11.71 5.57 -2.43
CA GLY A 67 12.64 4.80 -1.60
C GLY A 67 13.14 3.50 -2.23
N GLU A 68 12.46 3.00 -3.27
CA GLU A 68 12.80 1.76 -3.98
C GLU A 68 13.31 2.05 -5.40
N ILE A 69 14.40 1.38 -5.81
CA ILE A 69 15.03 1.57 -7.13
C ILE A 69 14.09 1.21 -8.26
N ARG A 70 13.24 0.17 -8.09
CA ARG A 70 12.26 -0.24 -9.12
C ARG A 70 11.35 0.88 -9.60
N TYR A 71 11.07 1.87 -8.74
CA TYR A 71 10.32 3.07 -9.11
C TYR A 71 11.24 4.21 -9.50
N ALA A 72 12.28 4.49 -8.71
CA ALA A 72 13.18 5.60 -8.98
C ALA A 72 13.87 5.51 -10.36
N GLN A 73 14.11 4.30 -10.87
CA GLN A 73 14.67 4.09 -12.20
C GLN A 73 13.77 4.60 -13.32
N LEU A 74 12.44 4.63 -13.14
CA LEU A 74 11.51 5.16 -14.14
C LEU A 74 11.80 6.63 -14.45
N ALA A 75 12.08 7.44 -13.43
CA ALA A 75 12.43 8.85 -13.61
C ALA A 75 13.76 9.06 -14.34
N ASN A 76 14.68 8.09 -14.26
CA ASN A 76 15.96 8.16 -14.96
C ASN A 76 15.82 7.80 -16.45
N VAL A 77 14.97 6.82 -16.77
CA VAL A 77 14.82 6.32 -18.15
C VAL A 77 13.77 7.11 -18.93
N PHE A 78 12.67 7.50 -18.28
CA PHE A 78 11.54 8.19 -18.91
C PHE A 78 11.06 9.37 -18.05
N PRO A 79 11.86 10.44 -17.92
CA PRO A 79 11.55 11.59 -17.06
C PRO A 79 10.21 12.25 -17.41
N ASP A 80 9.85 12.30 -18.69
CA ASP A 80 8.63 12.98 -19.18
C ASP A 80 7.31 12.33 -18.74
N ILE A 81 7.34 11.03 -18.42
CA ILE A 81 6.14 10.27 -18.00
C ILE A 81 6.19 9.86 -16.53
N ALA A 82 7.36 9.86 -15.90
CA ALA A 82 7.53 9.34 -14.55
C ALA A 82 6.60 10.04 -13.54
N GLU A 83 6.50 11.37 -13.64
CA GLU A 83 5.63 12.15 -12.76
C GLU A 83 4.15 11.77 -12.92
N LYS A 84 3.68 11.61 -14.16
CA LYS A 84 2.31 11.16 -14.46
C LYS A 84 2.03 9.76 -13.90
N MET A 85 3.02 8.86 -13.93
CA MET A 85 2.88 7.51 -13.40
C MET A 85 2.85 7.51 -11.87
N TYR A 86 3.64 8.36 -11.21
CA TYR A 86 3.60 8.52 -9.76
C TYR A 86 2.26 9.10 -9.29
N ASP A 87 1.73 10.11 -9.98
CA ASP A 87 0.39 10.66 -9.72
C ASP A 87 -0.69 9.60 -9.86
N ALA A 88 -0.66 8.81 -10.93
CA ALA A 88 -1.61 7.74 -11.15
C ALA A 88 -1.53 6.67 -10.04
N ALA A 89 -0.32 6.29 -9.63
CA ALA A 89 -0.12 5.32 -8.55
C ALA A 89 -0.66 5.82 -7.20
N GLU A 90 -0.38 7.09 -6.87
CA GLU A 90 -0.88 7.73 -5.65
C GLU A 90 -2.41 7.84 -5.65
N LYS A 91 -3.00 8.24 -6.78
CA LYS A 91 -4.45 8.30 -6.95
C LYS A 91 -5.10 6.93 -6.75
N HIS A 92 -4.58 5.88 -7.38
CA HIS A 92 -5.11 4.53 -7.21
C HIS A 92 -4.95 4.00 -5.77
N ALA A 93 -3.87 4.38 -5.07
CA ALA A 93 -3.68 4.02 -3.67
C ALA A 93 -4.77 4.66 -2.79
N LYS A 94 -5.05 5.95 -2.98
CA LYS A 94 -6.14 6.67 -2.30
C LYS A 94 -7.51 6.07 -2.59
N GLU A 95 -7.83 5.82 -3.87
CA GLU A 95 -9.09 5.20 -4.27
C GLU A 95 -9.29 3.80 -3.66
N ARG A 96 -8.22 3.01 -3.58
CA ARG A 96 -8.25 1.68 -2.95
C ARG A 96 -8.49 1.77 -1.45
N TYR A 97 -7.88 2.73 -0.76
CA TYR A 97 -8.12 2.98 0.65
C TYR A 97 -9.59 3.33 0.90
N GLU A 98 -10.15 4.28 0.15
CA GLU A 98 -11.56 4.68 0.28
C GLU A 98 -12.52 3.53 0.01
N LYS A 99 -12.21 2.69 -1.00
CA LYS A 99 -12.98 1.48 -1.25
C LYS A 99 -12.96 0.53 -0.05
N TYR A 100 -11.81 0.32 0.58
CA TYR A 100 -11.71 -0.54 1.75
C TYR A 100 -12.40 0.05 2.98
N ARG A 101 -12.32 1.37 3.18
CA ARG A 101 -13.10 2.06 4.22
C ARG A 101 -14.60 1.86 4.04
N SER A 102 -15.09 2.06 2.81
CA SER A 102 -16.50 1.83 2.47
C SER A 102 -16.91 0.37 2.73
N LEU A 103 -16.10 -0.60 2.32
CA LEU A 103 -16.36 -2.02 2.60
C LEU A 103 -16.37 -2.34 4.10
N ALA A 104 -15.55 -1.67 4.90
CA ALA A 104 -15.54 -1.81 6.36
C ALA A 104 -16.71 -1.10 7.04
N GLY A 105 -17.54 -0.33 6.30
CA GLY A 105 -18.60 0.50 6.87
C GLY A 105 -18.07 1.74 7.60
N ILE A 106 -16.84 2.15 7.29
CA ILE A 106 -16.19 3.36 7.82
C ILE A 106 -16.43 4.49 6.80
N SER A 107 -17.68 4.88 6.60
CA SER A 107 -18.04 6.11 5.89
C SER A 107 -18.22 7.24 6.91
N GLU A 108 -17.84 8.48 6.53
CA GLU A 108 -18.23 9.68 7.30
C GLU A 108 -19.74 9.81 7.46
#